data_AF-A0A015YGF2-F1
#
_entry.id   AF-A0A015YGF2-F1
#
_cell.length_a   1.000
_cell.length_b   1.000
_cell.length_c   1.000
_cell.angle_alpha   90.00
_cell.angle_beta   90.00
_cell.angle_gamma   90.00
#
_symmetry.space_group_name_H-M   'P 1'
#
loop_
_entity.id
_entity.type
_entity.pdbx_description
1 polymer ?
#
loop_
_entity_poly.entity_id
_entity_poly.type
_entity_poly.pdbx_seq_one_letter_code
_entity_poly.pdbx_strand_id
1 'polypeptide(L)'
;MKKIILLIIASCTVAMATAQKKEHFTFATSVGTGIDMSEPAATPFSLQVLGYYAINKRFSVGVGTGLSIYEKVLIPLFADAKFLIIKPRKFTPYIECGVGYSFAPNKNANGGFYLNPSAGVEYSICKSKKLFLALGYESQKLERLKTQKQSLFTAEFAEKLSHNAISIKIGFMF
;
A
#
# COMPACT_ATOMS: atom_id res chain seq x y z
N MET A 1 -2.70 23.21 -9.13
CA MET A 1 -2.26 21.82 -8.89
C MET A 1 -0.89 21.71 -8.23
N LYS A 2 0.19 22.29 -8.78
CA LYS A 2 1.54 22.23 -8.16
C LYS A 2 1.63 22.80 -6.72
N LYS A 3 0.87 23.86 -6.41
CA LYS A 3 0.85 24.49 -5.07
C LYS A 3 0.18 23.62 -3.98
N ILE A 4 -0.82 22.81 -4.38
CA ILE A 4 -1.52 21.90 -3.45
C ILE A 4 -0.61 20.71 -3.10
N ILE A 5 0.14 20.20 -4.08
CA ILE A 5 1.11 19.11 -3.86
C ILE A 5 2.23 19.57 -2.91
N LEU A 6 2.75 20.79 -3.10
CA LEU A 6 3.74 21.37 -2.18
C LEU A 6 3.21 21.57 -0.75
N LEU A 7 1.94 21.95 -0.60
CA LEU A 7 1.27 22.05 0.72
C LEU A 7 1.09 20.68 1.40
N ILE A 8 0.75 19.65 0.63
CA ILE A 8 0.63 18.27 1.16
C ILE A 8 2.00 17.75 1.58
N ILE A 9 3.05 17.93 0.75
CA ILE A 9 4.42 17.53 1.08
C ILE A 9 4.93 18.29 2.30
N ALA A 10 4.69 19.60 2.38
CA ALA A 10 5.04 20.42 3.54
C ALA A 10 4.26 20.02 4.81
N SER A 11 3.00 19.61 4.69
CA SER A 11 2.25 19.09 5.84
C SER A 11 2.77 17.73 6.31
N CYS A 12 3.21 16.86 5.38
CA CYS A 12 3.84 15.59 5.70
C CYS A 12 5.20 15.79 6.41
N THR A 13 6.00 16.76 5.99
CA THR A 13 7.29 17.04 6.65
C THR A 13 7.12 17.65 8.05
N VAL A 14 6.09 18.49 8.27
CA VAL A 14 5.77 19.02 9.61
C VAL A 14 5.19 17.94 10.54
N ALA A 15 4.41 16.99 10.02
CA ALA A 15 3.96 15.83 10.78
C ALA A 15 5.12 14.91 11.21
N MET A 16 6.16 14.80 10.37
CA MET A 16 7.39 14.07 10.71
C MET A 16 8.24 14.78 11.77
N ALA A 17 8.29 16.12 11.76
CA ALA A 17 9.07 16.91 12.71
C ALA A 17 8.45 16.98 14.12
N THR A 18 7.14 16.75 14.25
CA THR A 18 6.38 16.81 15.52
C THR A 18 6.10 15.43 16.13
N ALA A 19 6.66 14.34 15.59
CA ALA A 19 6.47 12.98 16.10
C ALA A 19 7.21 12.68 17.43
N GLN A 20 7.38 13.68 18.29
CA GLN A 20 7.84 13.51 19.66
C GLN A 20 6.64 13.13 20.56
N LYS A 21 6.61 11.86 21.01
CA LYS A 21 5.76 11.32 22.10
C LYS A 21 4.23 11.26 21.84
N LYS A 22 3.80 10.31 21.00
CA LYS A 22 2.54 9.58 21.25
C LYS A 22 2.85 8.09 21.19
N GLU A 23 2.89 7.42 22.34
CA GLU A 23 3.20 5.96 22.44
C GLU A 23 2.26 5.07 21.60
N HIS A 24 1.14 5.65 21.13
CA HIS A 24 0.14 4.96 20.33
C HIS A 24 0.28 5.17 18.82
N PHE A 25 1.08 6.11 18.34
CA PHE A 25 1.20 6.35 16.90
C PHE A 25 2.53 5.83 16.35
N THR A 26 2.49 5.13 15.24
CA THR A 26 3.69 4.59 14.57
C THR A 26 3.57 4.83 13.08
N PHE A 27 4.65 5.30 12.46
CA PHE A 27 4.69 5.48 11.02
C PHE A 27 5.53 4.37 10.40
N ALA A 28 5.12 3.90 9.22
CA ALA A 28 5.81 2.86 8.48
C ALA A 28 6.05 3.31 7.05
N THR A 29 7.23 3.00 6.52
CA THR A 29 7.56 3.17 5.11
C THR A 29 8.09 1.85 4.58
N SER A 30 7.56 1.35 3.47
CA SER A 30 8.00 0.11 2.85
C SER A 30 8.19 0.24 1.36
N VAL A 31 9.15 -0.54 0.87
CA VAL A 31 9.29 -0.88 -0.53
C VAL A 31 8.94 -2.34 -0.68
N GLY A 32 8.18 -2.68 -1.71
CA GLY A 32 7.83 -4.05 -2.01
C GLY A 32 7.96 -4.36 -3.49
N THR A 33 8.19 -5.62 -3.77
CA THR A 33 8.11 -6.18 -5.12
C THR A 33 7.13 -7.35 -5.09
N GLY A 34 6.71 -7.87 -6.24
CA GLY A 34 5.86 -9.06 -6.27
C GLY A 34 6.18 -10.00 -7.41
N ILE A 35 5.56 -11.16 -7.37
CA ILE A 35 5.48 -12.09 -8.48
C ILE A 35 4.04 -12.01 -8.97
N ASP A 36 3.85 -11.44 -10.16
CA ASP A 36 2.53 -11.36 -10.79
C ASP A 36 2.06 -12.76 -11.15
N MET A 37 0.80 -13.07 -10.83
CA MET A 37 0.15 -14.33 -11.20
C MET A 37 -0.79 -14.16 -12.40
N SER A 38 -0.82 -12.96 -13.00
CA SER A 38 -1.66 -12.55 -14.13
C SER A 38 -0.80 -12.15 -15.33
N GLU A 39 -1.27 -12.42 -16.55
CA GLU A 39 -0.68 -11.85 -17.77
C GLU A 39 -1.30 -10.46 -18.03
N PRO A 40 -0.49 -9.42 -18.35
CA PRO A 40 0.95 -9.47 -18.66
C PRO A 40 1.85 -9.38 -17.42
N ALA A 41 2.95 -10.14 -17.43
CA ALA A 41 3.90 -10.21 -16.33
C ALA A 41 4.84 -8.97 -16.31
N ALA A 42 4.51 -7.97 -15.49
CA ALA A 42 5.43 -6.89 -15.13
C ALA A 42 5.75 -6.98 -13.64
N THR A 43 7.03 -6.90 -13.27
CA THR A 43 7.44 -6.96 -11.86
C THR A 43 6.86 -5.77 -11.10
N PRO A 44 5.89 -5.97 -10.19
CA PRO A 44 5.19 -4.87 -9.56
C PRO A 44 6.06 -4.24 -8.48
N PHE A 45 6.47 -3.00 -8.69
CA PHE A 45 7.18 -2.24 -7.67
C PHE A 45 6.19 -1.42 -6.84
N SER A 46 6.28 -1.50 -5.51
CA SER A 46 5.42 -0.77 -4.60
C SER A 46 6.24 0.05 -3.62
N LEU A 47 5.86 1.31 -3.42
CA LEU A 47 6.36 2.18 -2.37
C LEU A 47 5.16 2.63 -1.54
N GLN A 48 5.15 2.34 -0.25
CA GLN A 48 4.01 2.63 0.62
C GLN A 48 4.44 3.36 1.87
N VAL A 49 3.58 4.25 2.34
CA VAL A 49 3.67 4.94 3.61
C VAL A 49 2.38 4.69 4.38
N LEU A 50 2.50 4.32 5.65
CA LEU A 50 1.38 3.97 6.51
C LEU A 50 1.51 4.67 7.86
N GLY A 51 0.38 5.14 8.39
CA GLY A 51 0.28 5.62 9.77
C GLY A 51 -0.60 4.67 10.57
N TYR A 52 -0.08 4.14 11.67
CA TYR A 52 -0.77 3.24 12.58
C TYR A 52 -1.08 3.91 13.90
N TYR A 53 -2.25 3.59 14.43
CA TYR A 53 -2.70 3.84 15.78
C TYR A 53 -2.85 2.52 16.54
N ALA A 54 -2.09 2.36 17.62
CA ALA A 54 -2.13 1.20 18.50
C ALA A 54 -3.36 1.29 19.41
N ILE A 55 -4.36 0.46 19.12
CA ILE A 55 -5.55 0.28 19.95
C ILE A 55 -5.14 -0.47 21.23
N ASN A 56 -4.34 -1.53 21.08
CA ASN A 56 -3.86 -2.38 22.16
C ASN A 56 -2.38 -2.75 21.96
N LYS A 57 -1.73 -3.34 22.96
CA LYS A 57 -0.32 -3.81 22.89
C LYS A 57 -0.01 -4.79 21.75
N ARG A 58 -1.03 -5.37 21.11
CA ARG A 58 -0.92 -6.35 20.02
C ARG A 58 -1.76 -6.00 18.78
N PHE A 59 -2.62 -4.98 18.85
CA PHE A 59 -3.52 -4.67 17.76
C PHE A 59 -3.43 -3.19 17.41
N SER A 60 -3.22 -2.91 16.13
CA SER A 60 -3.10 -1.57 15.59
C SER A 60 -3.94 -1.47 14.33
N VAL A 61 -4.50 -0.29 14.09
CA VAL A 61 -5.21 0.05 12.86
C VAL A 61 -4.56 1.26 12.25
N GLY A 62 -4.60 1.39 10.93
CA GLY A 62 -3.91 2.46 10.25
C GLY A 62 -4.56 2.81 8.93
N VAL A 63 -3.99 3.84 8.32
CA VAL A 63 -4.27 4.21 6.94
C VAL A 63 -2.96 4.32 6.18
N GLY A 64 -2.99 3.86 4.94
CA GLY A 64 -1.84 3.79 4.07
C GLY A 64 -2.13 4.40 2.71
N THR A 65 -1.09 4.95 2.12
CA THR A 65 -1.09 5.28 0.71
C THR A 65 0.27 5.00 0.10
N GLY A 66 0.36 4.98 -1.22
CA GLY A 66 1.61 4.64 -1.88
C GLY A 66 1.57 4.86 -3.38
N LEU A 67 2.57 4.27 -4.00
CA LEU A 67 2.74 4.20 -5.44
C LEU A 67 2.97 2.73 -5.79
N SER A 68 2.09 2.14 -6.58
CA SER A 68 2.29 0.82 -7.16
C SER A 68 2.51 0.96 -8.66
N ILE A 69 3.71 0.61 -9.12
CA ILE A 69 4.13 0.64 -10.51
C ILE A 69 4.04 -0.79 -11.03
N TYR A 70 2.97 -1.05 -11.77
CA TYR A 70 2.79 -2.24 -12.61
C TYR A 70 3.12 -1.83 -14.06
N GLU A 71 2.26 -2.13 -15.03
CA GLU A 71 2.26 -1.46 -16.34
C GLU A 71 1.83 0.02 -16.26
N LYS A 72 1.04 0.34 -15.23
CA LYS A 72 0.53 1.67 -14.94
C LYS A 72 0.87 2.03 -13.51
N VAL A 73 1.07 3.33 -13.28
CA VAL A 73 1.21 3.89 -11.95
C VAL A 73 -0.17 3.91 -11.30
N LEU A 74 -0.28 3.34 -10.11
CA LEU A 74 -1.48 3.33 -9.27
C LEU A 74 -1.14 3.93 -7.91
N ILE A 75 -2.13 4.57 -7.30
CA ILE A 75 -2.01 5.20 -5.99
C ILE A 75 -3.03 4.50 -5.07
N PRO A 76 -2.63 3.43 -4.36
CA PRO A 76 -3.48 2.81 -3.35
C PRO A 76 -3.76 3.80 -2.22
N LEU A 77 -5.01 3.86 -1.77
CA LEU A 77 -5.44 4.48 -0.52
C LEU A 77 -6.25 3.44 0.25
N PHE A 78 -5.76 3.03 1.41
CA PHE A 78 -6.30 1.88 2.13
C PHE A 78 -6.30 2.09 3.63
N ALA A 79 -7.23 1.42 4.32
CA ALA A 79 -7.16 1.18 5.74
C ALA A 79 -6.43 -0.14 5.97
N ASP A 80 -5.70 -0.24 7.07
CA ASP A 80 -4.94 -1.43 7.43
C ASP A 80 -5.23 -1.85 8.88
N ALA A 81 -5.34 -3.14 9.12
CA ALA A 81 -5.41 -3.71 10.46
C ALA A 81 -4.26 -4.68 10.67
N LYS A 82 -3.43 -4.41 11.69
CA LYS A 82 -2.25 -5.20 12.05
C LYS A 82 -2.43 -5.86 13.42
N PHE A 83 -2.14 -7.15 13.48
CA PHE A 83 -2.17 -7.95 14.70
C PHE A 83 -0.82 -8.65 14.93
N LEU A 84 -0.20 -8.37 16.08
CA LEU A 84 1.02 -9.03 16.53
C LEU A 84 0.65 -10.37 17.18
N ILE A 85 1.12 -11.47 16.59
CA ILE A 85 0.80 -12.85 17.03
C ILE A 85 1.30 -13.08 18.46
N ILE A 86 2.51 -12.59 18.76
CA ILE A 86 3.11 -12.66 20.09
C ILE A 86 3.27 -11.28 20.70
N LYS A 87 3.55 -11.24 22.01
CA LYS A 87 3.88 -9.98 22.69
C LYS A 87 5.14 -9.36 22.06
N PRO A 88 5.21 -8.02 21.90
CA PRO A 88 6.36 -7.35 21.29
C PRO A 88 7.69 -7.79 21.92
N ARG A 89 8.56 -8.34 21.09
CA ARG A 89 9.93 -8.77 21.41
C ARG A 89 10.88 -8.32 20.30
N LYS A 90 12.15 -8.70 20.41
CA LYS A 90 13.15 -8.41 19.37
C LYS A 90 12.74 -8.93 17.99
N PHE A 91 12.13 -10.12 17.94
CA PHE A 91 11.53 -10.71 16.74
C PHE A 91 10.05 -10.95 17.02
N THR A 92 9.17 -10.28 16.27
CA THR A 92 7.72 -10.30 16.51
C THR A 92 6.99 -10.65 15.21
N PRO A 93 6.52 -11.89 15.03
CA PRO A 93 5.64 -12.24 13.92
C PRO A 93 4.28 -11.53 14.04
N TYR A 94 3.72 -11.16 12.90
CA TYR A 94 2.46 -10.46 12.80
C TYR A 94 1.70 -10.86 11.53
N ILE A 95 0.41 -10.54 11.53
CA ILE A 95 -0.44 -10.55 10.35
C ILE A 95 -1.04 -9.16 10.16
N GLU A 96 -1.24 -8.74 8.92
CA GLU A 96 -1.89 -7.48 8.59
C GLU A 96 -2.82 -7.66 7.40
N CYS A 97 -3.85 -6.81 7.30
CA CYS A 97 -4.78 -6.82 6.18
C CYS A 97 -5.13 -5.39 5.79
N GLY A 98 -4.71 -5.01 4.58
CA GLY A 98 -5.04 -3.74 3.97
C GLY A 98 -6.26 -3.87 3.07
N VAL A 99 -7.24 -2.96 3.18
CA VAL A 99 -8.40 -2.87 2.30
C VAL A 99 -8.64 -1.41 1.90
N GLY A 100 -8.87 -1.18 0.61
CA GLY A 100 -9.09 0.18 0.12
C GLY A 100 -9.37 0.27 -1.37
N TYR A 101 -8.94 1.38 -1.94
CA TYR A 101 -9.12 1.70 -3.35
C TYR A 101 -7.84 2.25 -3.97
N SER A 102 -7.43 1.69 -5.10
CA SER A 102 -6.31 2.15 -5.90
C SER A 102 -6.76 3.13 -6.96
N PHE A 103 -6.25 4.36 -6.94
CA PHE A 103 -6.53 5.36 -7.95
C PHE A 103 -5.54 5.27 -9.11
N ALA A 104 -6.06 5.32 -10.35
CA ALA A 104 -5.24 5.45 -11.54
C ALA A 104 -5.22 6.92 -11.99
N PRO A 105 -4.06 7.62 -11.97
CA PRO A 105 -3.95 9.00 -12.44
C PRO A 105 -4.05 9.14 -13.98
N ASN A 106 -4.12 8.04 -14.72
CA ASN A 106 -4.19 8.04 -16.18
C ASN A 106 -5.65 8.07 -16.65
N LYS A 107 -5.99 8.94 -17.61
CA LYS A 107 -7.37 9.21 -18.07
C LYS A 107 -8.10 8.00 -18.69
N ASN A 108 -7.37 6.95 -19.04
CA ASN A 108 -7.88 5.75 -19.71
C ASN A 108 -7.88 4.50 -18.81
N ALA A 109 -7.83 4.68 -17.49
CA ALA A 109 -7.94 3.59 -16.53
C ALA A 109 -8.75 4.09 -15.34
N ASN A 110 -9.78 3.34 -14.94
CA ASN A 110 -10.40 3.61 -13.66
C ASN A 110 -9.58 2.96 -12.57
N GLY A 111 -9.70 3.52 -11.37
CA GLY A 111 -9.19 2.89 -10.17
C GLY A 111 -9.87 1.55 -9.87
N GLY A 112 -9.50 0.95 -8.76
CA GLY A 112 -9.90 -0.41 -8.44
C GLY A 112 -9.93 -0.72 -6.97
N PHE A 113 -10.64 -1.80 -6.61
CA PHE A 113 -10.60 -2.34 -5.25
C PHE A 113 -9.20 -2.84 -4.92
N TYR A 114 -8.71 -2.53 -3.71
CA TYR A 114 -7.41 -2.94 -3.17
C TYR A 114 -7.61 -3.84 -1.96
N LEU A 115 -6.99 -5.02 -1.96
CA LEU A 115 -6.95 -5.93 -0.83
C LEU A 115 -5.53 -6.52 -0.70
N ASN A 116 -4.98 -6.51 0.51
CA ASN A 116 -3.65 -7.03 0.80
C ASN A 116 -3.59 -7.74 2.17
N PRO A 117 -4.09 -8.99 2.29
CA PRO A 117 -3.74 -9.86 3.41
C PRO A 117 -2.26 -10.23 3.36
N SER A 118 -1.57 -10.07 4.47
CA SER A 118 -0.15 -10.42 4.57
C SER A 118 0.26 -10.90 5.96
N ALA A 119 1.35 -11.65 5.99
CA ALA A 119 2.00 -12.13 7.20
C ALA A 119 3.47 -11.72 7.17
N GLY A 120 4.00 -11.33 8.32
CA GLY A 120 5.34 -10.80 8.39
C GLY A 120 5.99 -10.92 9.76
N VAL A 121 7.17 -10.34 9.84
CA VAL A 121 8.03 -10.31 11.02
C VAL A 121 8.51 -8.87 11.22
N GLU A 122 8.41 -8.37 12.45
CA GLU A 122 9.08 -7.16 12.90
C GLU A 122 10.36 -7.51 13.68
N TYR A 123 11.48 -6.91 13.29
CA TYR A 123 12.75 -6.94 14.00
C TYR A 123 13.02 -5.59 14.66
N SER A 124 13.09 -5.56 16.00
CA SER A 124 13.36 -4.35 16.77
C SER A 124 14.85 -4.03 16.74
N ILE A 125 15.24 -2.93 16.11
CA ILE A 125 16.63 -2.46 16.03
C ILE A 125 16.97 -1.62 17.25
N CYS A 126 16.12 -0.61 17.55
CA CYS A 126 16.24 0.27 18.71
C CYS A 126 14.88 0.38 19.42
N LYS A 127 14.83 0.98 20.61
CA LYS A 127 13.58 1.14 21.38
C LYS A 127 12.43 1.79 20.59
N SER A 128 12.73 2.64 19.60
CA SER A 128 11.75 3.35 18.77
C SER A 128 11.77 2.97 17.28
N LYS A 129 12.67 2.07 16.84
CA LYS A 129 12.82 1.75 15.41
C LYS A 129 12.75 0.25 15.15
N LYS A 130 11.93 -0.15 14.19
CA LYS A 130 11.79 -1.54 13.76
C LYS A 130 11.99 -1.66 12.26
N LEU A 131 12.57 -2.78 11.85
CA LEU A 131 12.54 -3.26 10.46
C LEU A 131 11.42 -4.29 10.36
N PHE A 132 10.71 -4.37 9.24
CA PHE A 132 9.79 -5.46 9.00
C PHE A 132 9.98 -6.07 7.61
N LEU A 133 9.61 -7.34 7.51
CA LEU A 133 9.52 -8.09 6.28
C LEU A 133 8.16 -8.78 6.25
N ALA A 134 7.43 -8.66 5.15
CA ALA A 134 6.12 -9.26 4.98
C ALA A 134 5.99 -9.96 3.62
N LEU A 135 5.25 -11.05 3.62
CA LEU A 135 4.77 -11.75 2.45
C LEU A 135 3.25 -11.65 2.44
N GLY A 136 2.69 -11.15 1.35
CA GLY A 136 1.26 -10.90 1.21
C GLY A 136 0.70 -11.29 -0.14
N TYR A 137 -0.60 -11.26 -0.25
CA TYR A 137 -1.31 -11.41 -1.51
C TYR A 137 -2.00 -10.10 -1.83
N GLU A 138 -1.52 -9.40 -2.86
CA GLU A 138 -2.12 -8.14 -3.31
C GLU A 138 -3.10 -8.45 -4.44
N SER A 139 -4.37 -8.14 -4.21
CA SER A 139 -5.43 -8.22 -5.21
C SER A 139 -5.89 -6.80 -5.56
N GLN A 140 -5.70 -6.42 -6.82
CA GLN A 140 -6.17 -5.15 -7.37
C GLN A 140 -7.11 -5.41 -8.55
N LYS A 141 -8.40 -5.09 -8.38
CA LYS A 141 -9.39 -5.21 -9.47
C LYS A 141 -9.56 -3.87 -10.17
N LEU A 142 -9.04 -3.73 -11.38
CA LEU A 142 -9.20 -2.54 -12.21
C LEU A 142 -10.38 -2.71 -13.18
N GLU A 143 -11.12 -1.63 -13.38
CA GLU A 143 -12.06 -1.50 -14.49
C GLU A 143 -11.41 -0.64 -15.59
N ARG A 144 -11.14 -1.22 -16.76
CA ARG A 144 -10.59 -0.52 -17.91
C ARG A 144 -11.69 -0.28 -18.93
N LEU A 145 -11.98 0.97 -19.27
CA LEU A 145 -12.75 1.30 -20.45
C LEU A 145 -11.79 1.36 -21.65
N LYS A 146 -11.94 0.44 -22.60
CA LYS A 146 -11.18 0.43 -23.87
C LYS A 146 -12.10 0.98 -24.96
N THR A 147 -11.80 2.17 -25.46
CA THR A 147 -12.45 2.74 -26.65
C THR A 147 -11.64 2.30 -27.87
N GLN A 148 -12.12 1.29 -28.61
CA GLN A 148 -11.52 0.93 -29.89
C GLN A 148 -12.19 1.79 -30.97
N LYS A 149 -11.45 2.72 -31.58
CA LYS A 149 -11.91 3.48 -32.75
C LYS A 149 -11.54 2.71 -34.01
N GLN A 150 -12.53 2.12 -34.67
CA GLN A 150 -12.44 1.76 -36.08
C GLN A 150 -13.33 2.72 -36.89
N SER A 151 -12.89 3.05 -38.11
CA SER A 151 -13.36 4.12 -39.01
C SER A 151 -14.88 4.35 -39.14
N LEU A 152 -15.74 3.39 -38.75
CA LEU A 152 -17.20 3.49 -38.87
C LEU A 152 -17.99 3.11 -37.60
N PHE A 153 -17.36 2.63 -36.52
CA PHE A 153 -18.05 2.23 -35.29
C PHE A 153 -17.17 2.44 -34.05
N THR A 154 -17.74 3.04 -32.99
CA THR A 154 -17.11 3.18 -31.67
C THR A 154 -17.79 2.20 -30.73
N ALA A 155 -17.05 1.19 -30.25
CA ALA A 155 -17.52 0.30 -29.20
C ALA A 155 -16.66 0.50 -27.94
N GLU A 156 -17.31 0.77 -26.83
CA GLU A 156 -16.69 0.89 -25.51
C GLU A 156 -16.85 -0.46 -24.79
N PHE A 157 -15.75 -1.18 -24.59
CA PHE A 157 -15.77 -2.40 -23.80
C PHE A 157 -15.10 -2.15 -22.44
N ALA A 158 -15.81 -2.49 -21.37
CA ALA A 158 -15.28 -2.51 -20.00
C ALA A 158 -14.50 -3.82 -19.78
N GLU A 159 -13.18 -3.77 -19.94
CA GLU A 159 -12.27 -4.87 -19.66
C GLU A 159 -11.94 -4.84 -18.15
N LYS A 160 -12.36 -5.87 -17.40
CA LYS A 160 -12.03 -6.01 -15.97
C LYS A 160 -10.66 -6.69 -15.85
N LEU A 161 -9.63 -5.92 -15.53
CA LEU A 161 -8.28 -6.45 -15.28
C LEU A 161 -8.10 -6.68 -13.79
N SER A 162 -8.06 -7.95 -13.37
CA SER A 162 -7.73 -8.33 -11.99
C SER A 162 -6.24 -8.64 -11.92
N HIS A 163 -5.46 -7.78 -11.28
CA HIS A 163 -4.06 -8.07 -10.97
C HIS A 163 -4.01 -8.78 -9.63
N ASN A 164 -3.43 -9.96 -9.61
CA ASN A 164 -3.21 -10.74 -8.41
C ASN A 164 -1.73 -11.05 -8.30
N ALA A 165 -1.08 -10.54 -7.26
CA ALA A 165 0.35 -10.70 -7.09
C ALA A 165 0.69 -11.21 -5.69
N ILE A 166 1.66 -12.12 -5.62
CA ILE A 166 2.32 -12.43 -4.35
C ILE A 166 3.29 -11.29 -4.08
N SER A 167 3.03 -10.51 -3.04
CA SER A 167 3.82 -9.33 -2.67
C SER A 167 4.83 -9.67 -1.58
N ILE A 168 6.06 -9.16 -1.72
CA ILE A 168 7.11 -9.18 -0.72
C ILE A 168 7.41 -7.72 -0.37
N LYS A 169 7.24 -7.35 0.89
CA LYS A 169 7.44 -5.98 1.38
C LYS A 169 8.54 -5.96 2.43
N ILE A 170 9.48 -5.03 2.32
CA ILE A 170 10.46 -4.72 3.37
C ILE A 170 10.32 -3.24 3.73
N GLY A 171 10.37 -2.93 5.02
CA GLY A 171 10.15 -1.56 5.47
C GLY A 171 10.67 -1.24 6.85
N PHE A 172 10.59 0.04 7.19
CA PHE A 172 10.98 0.58 8.48
C PHE A 172 9.76 1.16 9.19
N MET A 173 9.71 1.00 10.50
CA MET A 173 8.74 1.61 11.39
C MET A 173 9.43 2.49 12.42
N PHE A 174 8.86 3.67 12.67
CA PHE A 174 9.40 4.74 13.51
C PHE A 174 8.31 5.38 14.39
#